data_AF-A0A955QJE2-F1
#
_entry.id   AF-A0A955QJE2-F1
#
_cell.length_a   1.000
_cell.length_b   1.000
_cell.length_c   1.000
_cell.angle_alpha   90.00
_cell.angle_beta   90.00
_cell.angle_gamma   90.00
#
_symmetry.space_group_name_H-M   'P 1'
#
loop_
_entity.id
_entity.type
_entity.pdbx_description
1 polymer ?
#
loop_
_entity_poly.entity_id
_entity_poly.type
_entity_poly.pdbx_seq_one_letter_code
_entity_poly.pdbx_strand_id
1 'polypeptide(L)'
;DLHIVGGDVAGEGLVGRLKTFVTDLFYREDHDLVVNTSAMFGGTERLGTVRYWIDTGKHVDHFHYFRNPETADRLLDALKEQEPETSFHVLERRQAEVTGSTAYQKRALDKDRPVVYVLPGTMGSHLKVGDNRVWLDKWDLAMGGLKKLKVTAADVRPEKPIGSGYHALMEYLSQSHQVIPFAYDWRLSLTESAAALRKSLEETLEALPSEQAVRIVAHSMGGLVVRMMIATEEGRQVWDRLCQRAGARFIMLGTPNGGSHAITAMLMGRDPLVRMLDLLDV
;
A
#
# COMPACT_ATOMS: atom_id res chain seq x y z
N ASP A 1 2.24 28.03 -7.50
CA ASP A 1 1.02 27.35 -7.03
C ASP A 1 0.25 26.77 -8.21
N LEU A 2 -0.41 25.63 -7.99
CA LEU A 2 -1.22 24.94 -9.00
C LEU A 2 -2.63 24.71 -8.44
N HIS A 3 -3.65 25.07 -9.22
CA HIS A 3 -5.06 24.77 -8.92
C HIS A 3 -5.59 23.78 -9.95
N ILE A 4 -6.20 22.69 -9.48
CA ILE A 4 -6.77 21.62 -10.31
C ILE A 4 -8.30 21.70 -10.18
N VAL A 5 -9.00 21.76 -11.31
CA VAL A 5 -10.47 21.59 -11.35
C VAL A 5 -10.74 20.26 -12.04
N GLY A 6 -11.49 19.39 -11.37
CA GLY A 6 -11.93 18.11 -11.90
C GLY A 6 -13.42 17.89 -11.65
N GLY A 7 -13.96 16.82 -12.22
CA GLY A 7 -15.38 16.51 -12.22
C GLY A 7 -15.65 15.05 -11.92
N ASP A 8 -16.79 14.79 -11.28
CA ASP A 8 -17.25 13.47 -10.89
C ASP A 8 -18.77 13.33 -11.10
N VAL A 9 -19.19 12.34 -11.89
CA VAL A 9 -20.60 12.09 -12.18
C VAL A 9 -21.23 11.29 -11.02
N ALA A 10 -22.13 11.91 -10.27
CA ALA A 10 -22.80 11.26 -9.13
C ALA A 10 -24.23 10.77 -9.46
N GLY A 11 -24.57 9.55 -9.03
CA GLY A 11 -25.93 9.01 -8.93
C GLY A 11 -26.43 8.98 -7.47
N GLU A 12 -27.73 9.20 -7.24
CA GLU A 12 -28.34 9.33 -5.90
C GLU A 12 -28.65 7.96 -5.23
N GLY A 13 -28.46 7.84 -3.91
CA GLY A 13 -28.96 6.71 -3.09
C GLY A 13 -27.98 6.15 -2.03
N LEU A 14 -28.29 4.97 -1.47
CA LEU A 14 -27.50 4.18 -0.49
C LEU A 14 -26.01 4.03 -0.88
N VAL A 15 -25.75 4.14 -2.19
CA VAL A 15 -24.46 4.18 -2.87
C VAL A 15 -23.59 5.38 -2.43
N GLY A 16 -24.16 6.55 -2.14
CA GLY A 16 -23.41 7.74 -1.72
C GLY A 16 -22.82 7.63 -0.30
N ARG A 17 -23.52 6.95 0.62
CA ARG A 17 -23.00 6.65 1.97
C ARG A 17 -21.89 5.61 1.93
N LEU A 18 -22.01 4.62 1.05
CA LEU A 18 -20.95 3.65 0.79
C LEU A 18 -19.73 4.33 0.13
N LYS A 19 -19.96 5.25 -0.81
CA LYS A 19 -18.91 6.06 -1.45
C LYS A 19 -18.12 6.87 -0.40
N THR A 20 -18.80 7.52 0.54
CA THR A 20 -18.18 8.33 1.62
C THR A 20 -17.34 7.47 2.58
N PHE A 21 -17.84 6.30 2.98
CA PHE A 21 -17.12 5.40 3.88
C PHE A 21 -15.91 4.71 3.21
N VAL A 22 -16.01 4.44 1.90
CA VAL A 22 -14.93 3.88 1.07
C VAL A 22 -13.90 4.94 0.70
N THR A 23 -14.31 6.21 0.54
CA THR A 23 -13.39 7.35 0.37
C THR A 23 -12.59 7.55 1.64
N ASP A 24 -13.21 7.65 2.82
CA ASP A 24 -12.47 7.86 4.09
C ASP A 24 -11.41 6.78 4.41
N LEU A 25 -11.54 5.56 3.87
CA LEU A 25 -10.67 4.44 4.21
C LEU A 25 -9.72 3.99 3.07
N PHE A 26 -10.12 4.03 1.79
CA PHE A 26 -9.33 3.38 0.70
C PHE A 26 -9.46 3.98 -0.74
N TYR A 27 -10.32 4.98 -0.99
CA TYR A 27 -10.57 5.76 -2.23
C TYR A 27 -10.66 5.00 -3.58
N ARG A 28 -11.86 4.96 -4.20
CA ARG A 28 -12.08 4.62 -5.64
C ARG A 28 -11.90 5.87 -6.53
N GLU A 29 -11.60 5.66 -7.82
CA GLU A 29 -11.28 6.73 -8.78
C GLU A 29 -12.56 7.33 -9.37
N ASP A 30 -12.75 8.63 -9.16
CA ASP A 30 -13.72 9.44 -9.88
C ASP A 30 -13.24 9.69 -11.32
N HIS A 31 -14.14 10.01 -12.25
CA HIS A 31 -13.79 10.33 -13.64
C HIS A 31 -14.82 11.28 -14.29
N ASP A 32 -14.40 12.06 -15.30
CA ASP A 32 -15.23 13.06 -15.97
C ASP A 32 -15.67 12.65 -17.40
N LEU A 33 -15.78 11.34 -17.65
CA LEU A 33 -16.05 10.67 -18.95
C LEU A 33 -14.85 10.57 -19.91
N VAL A 34 -13.80 11.38 -19.74
CA VAL A 34 -12.63 11.39 -20.65
C VAL A 34 -11.33 11.08 -19.91
N VAL A 35 -11.17 11.60 -18.70
CA VAL A 35 -9.95 11.48 -17.90
C VAL A 35 -10.29 10.95 -16.50
N ASN A 36 -9.50 9.98 -16.04
CA ASN A 36 -9.55 9.55 -14.64
C ASN A 36 -9.15 10.74 -13.75
N THR A 37 -9.97 11.09 -12.77
CA THR A 37 -9.71 12.19 -11.84
C THR A 37 -8.38 12.00 -11.10
N SER A 38 -7.92 10.75 -10.93
CA SER A 38 -6.58 10.45 -10.40
C SER A 38 -5.42 10.93 -11.28
N ALA A 39 -5.58 10.93 -12.61
CA ALA A 39 -4.57 11.38 -13.56
C ALA A 39 -4.41 12.91 -13.55
N MET A 40 -5.45 13.65 -13.13
CA MET A 40 -5.42 15.11 -12.98
C MET A 40 -4.48 15.57 -11.87
N PHE A 41 -4.18 14.68 -10.90
CA PHE A 41 -3.23 14.91 -9.82
C PHE A 41 -1.78 14.46 -10.15
N GLY A 42 -1.57 13.91 -11.35
CA GLY A 42 -0.26 13.42 -11.80
C GLY A 42 0.64 14.51 -12.41
N GLY A 43 1.85 14.11 -12.82
CA GLY A 43 2.82 14.99 -13.50
C GLY A 43 4.19 15.06 -12.80
N THR A 44 5.11 15.83 -13.37
CA THR A 44 6.43 16.11 -12.77
C THR A 44 6.29 16.73 -11.38
N GLU A 45 7.18 16.36 -10.45
CA GLU A 45 7.19 16.84 -9.06
C GLU A 45 7.10 18.38 -8.97
N ARG A 46 6.31 18.86 -8.00
CA ARG A 46 6.03 20.28 -7.77
C ARG A 46 6.55 20.65 -6.38
N LEU A 47 7.21 21.80 -6.28
CA LEU A 47 7.80 22.31 -5.03
C LEU A 47 6.82 23.15 -4.19
N GLY A 48 5.70 23.60 -4.78
CA GLY A 48 4.69 24.44 -4.11
C GLY A 48 3.39 23.70 -3.81
N THR A 49 2.51 24.33 -3.03
CA THR A 49 1.20 23.80 -2.65
C THR A 49 0.35 23.55 -3.90
N VAL A 50 -0.19 22.33 -4.00
CA VAL A 50 -1.17 21.95 -5.02
C VAL A 50 -2.54 22.02 -4.37
N ARG A 51 -3.48 22.71 -5.01
CA ARG A 51 -4.87 22.85 -4.57
C ARG A 51 -5.81 22.23 -5.60
N TYR A 52 -6.94 21.72 -5.17
CA TYR A 52 -7.89 21.02 -6.02
C TYR A 52 -9.34 21.22 -5.61
N TRP A 53 -10.22 21.17 -6.60
CA TRP A 53 -11.67 21.13 -6.42
C TRP A 53 -12.25 20.09 -7.37
N ILE A 54 -13.06 19.17 -6.84
CA ILE A 54 -13.81 18.20 -7.63
C ILE A 54 -15.29 18.58 -7.55
N ASP A 55 -15.85 18.97 -8.68
CA ASP A 55 -17.29 19.21 -8.82
C ASP A 55 -18.04 17.88 -8.97
N THR A 56 -19.21 17.74 -8.34
CA THR A 56 -19.98 16.49 -8.32
C THR A 56 -21.42 16.72 -8.77
N GLY A 57 -21.90 16.01 -9.78
CA GLY A 57 -23.30 16.17 -10.22
C GLY A 57 -23.67 15.48 -11.53
N LYS A 58 -24.98 15.43 -11.81
CA LYS A 58 -25.57 14.79 -13.00
C LYS A 58 -25.19 15.47 -14.33
N HIS A 59 -24.69 16.70 -14.26
CA HIS A 59 -24.32 17.53 -15.41
C HIS A 59 -22.82 17.87 -15.44
N VAL A 60 -22.02 17.18 -14.61
CA VAL A 60 -20.57 17.40 -14.53
C VAL A 60 -19.86 16.45 -15.48
N ASP A 61 -19.26 16.99 -16.54
CA ASP A 61 -18.43 16.23 -17.48
C ASP A 61 -17.31 17.10 -18.04
N HIS A 62 -16.34 16.47 -18.71
CA HIS A 62 -15.14 17.11 -19.23
C HIS A 62 -15.39 18.35 -20.10
N PHE A 63 -16.55 18.44 -20.75
CA PHE A 63 -16.86 19.50 -21.70
C PHE A 63 -17.63 20.68 -21.07
N HIS A 64 -18.06 20.55 -19.82
CA HIS A 64 -18.93 21.52 -19.16
C HIS A 64 -18.24 22.34 -18.06
N TYR A 65 -16.95 22.15 -17.79
CA TYR A 65 -16.20 22.92 -16.77
C TYR A 65 -16.29 24.45 -16.93
N PHE A 66 -16.36 24.95 -18.16
CA PHE A 66 -16.48 26.40 -18.44
C PHE A 66 -17.94 26.89 -18.56
N ARG A 67 -18.90 25.97 -18.45
CA ARG A 67 -20.34 26.25 -18.56
C ARG A 67 -21.06 26.12 -17.23
N ASN A 68 -20.56 25.29 -16.31
CA ASN A 68 -21.08 25.23 -14.95
C ASN A 68 -20.65 26.50 -14.19
N PRO A 69 -21.61 27.31 -13.70
CA PRO A 69 -21.30 28.53 -12.94
C PRO A 69 -20.34 28.28 -11.77
N GLU A 70 -20.49 27.15 -11.05
CA GLU A 70 -19.68 26.87 -9.86
C GLU A 70 -18.20 26.64 -10.20
N THR A 71 -17.89 25.86 -11.25
CA THR A 71 -16.50 25.64 -11.66
C THR A 71 -15.90 26.86 -12.36
N ALA A 72 -16.72 27.62 -13.11
CA ALA A 72 -16.29 28.84 -13.79
C ALA A 72 -15.93 29.96 -12.79
N ASP A 73 -16.73 30.15 -11.74
CA ASP A 73 -16.48 31.14 -10.70
C ASP A 73 -15.21 30.81 -9.90
N ARG A 74 -15.03 29.54 -9.50
CA ARG A 74 -13.81 29.10 -8.81
C ARG A 74 -12.54 29.25 -9.67
N LEU A 75 -12.63 28.98 -10.98
CA LEU A 75 -11.51 29.24 -11.90
C LEU A 75 -11.17 30.74 -11.95
N LEU A 76 -12.17 31.60 -11.96
CA LEU A 76 -11.99 33.06 -11.97
C LEU A 76 -11.37 33.55 -10.67
N ASP A 77 -11.79 33.03 -9.52
CA ASP A 77 -11.24 33.34 -8.20
C ASP A 77 -9.76 32.93 -8.10
N ALA A 78 -9.42 31.72 -8.57
CA ALA A 78 -8.06 31.23 -8.61
C ALA A 78 -7.15 32.07 -9.52
N LEU A 79 -7.66 32.57 -10.65
CA LEU A 79 -6.92 33.45 -11.57
C LEU A 79 -6.74 34.88 -11.02
N LYS A 80 -7.65 35.32 -10.16
CA LYS A 80 -7.64 36.66 -9.54
C LYS A 80 -6.96 36.69 -8.17
N GLU A 81 -6.51 35.54 -7.66
CA GLU A 81 -5.93 35.36 -6.33
C GLU A 81 -6.85 35.86 -5.19
N GLN A 82 -8.17 35.92 -5.42
CA GLN A 82 -9.14 36.29 -4.40
C GLN A 82 -9.60 35.02 -3.68
N GLU A 83 -9.26 34.90 -2.41
CA GLU A 83 -9.62 33.80 -1.49
C GLU A 83 -9.48 32.35 -2.06
N PRO A 84 -8.35 31.97 -2.69
CA PRO A 84 -8.18 30.63 -3.25
C PRO A 84 -8.18 29.51 -2.18
N GLU A 85 -7.90 29.84 -0.92
CA GLU A 85 -7.88 28.89 0.21
C GLU A 85 -9.28 28.40 0.60
N THR A 86 -10.34 29.20 0.37
CA THR A 86 -11.72 28.83 0.69
C THR A 86 -12.42 28.13 -0.49
N SER A 87 -11.91 28.34 -1.70
CA SER A 87 -12.50 27.81 -2.94
C SER A 87 -11.86 26.51 -3.44
N PHE A 88 -10.72 26.08 -2.86
CA PHE A 88 -10.06 24.82 -3.23
C PHE A 88 -9.53 24.08 -2.00
N HIS A 89 -9.54 22.75 -2.05
CA HIS A 89 -8.91 21.89 -1.05
C HIS A 89 -7.41 21.79 -1.29
N VAL A 90 -6.60 21.67 -0.24
CA VAL A 90 -5.16 21.37 -0.39
C VAL A 90 -4.97 19.89 -0.70
N LEU A 91 -4.20 19.58 -1.73
CA LEU A 91 -3.88 18.20 -2.09
C LEU A 91 -2.81 17.65 -1.15
N GLU A 92 -3.24 16.83 -0.18
CA GLU A 92 -2.36 15.96 0.60
C GLU A 92 -1.72 14.91 -0.33
N ARG A 93 -0.39 14.96 -0.45
CA ARG A 93 0.38 14.22 -1.45
C ARG A 93 0.24 12.70 -1.27
N ARG A 94 -0.18 11.97 -2.33
CA ARG A 94 -0.30 10.50 -2.29
C ARG A 94 1.08 9.84 -2.15
N GLN A 95 1.18 8.86 -1.24
CA GLN A 95 2.35 7.99 -1.12
C GLN A 95 2.44 7.08 -2.37
N ALA A 96 3.62 7.02 -2.99
CA ALA A 96 3.86 6.20 -4.17
C ALA A 96 3.73 4.70 -3.85
N GLU A 97 3.32 3.90 -4.84
CA GLU A 97 3.47 2.45 -4.74
C GLU A 97 4.94 2.10 -4.54
N VAL A 98 5.19 1.13 -3.67
CA VAL A 98 6.53 0.58 -3.49
C VAL A 98 6.90 -0.13 -4.78
N THR A 99 7.77 0.43 -5.60
CA THR A 99 8.23 -0.29 -6.79
C THR A 99 9.17 -1.39 -6.34
N GLY A 100 8.87 -2.63 -6.70
CA GLY A 100 9.88 -3.68 -6.71
C GLY A 100 11.03 -3.22 -7.60
N SER A 101 12.24 -3.29 -7.05
CA SER A 101 13.53 -3.36 -7.77
C SER A 101 14.13 -2.15 -8.51
N THR A 102 13.75 -0.87 -8.30
CA THR A 102 14.61 0.23 -8.83
C THR A 102 14.82 1.45 -7.95
N ALA A 103 13.82 1.98 -7.25
CA ALA A 103 14.02 3.20 -6.45
C ALA A 103 14.94 2.98 -5.23
N TYR A 104 14.69 1.92 -4.45
CA TYR A 104 15.49 1.59 -3.26
C TYR A 104 16.82 0.90 -3.60
N GLN A 105 16.86 0.16 -4.72
CA GLN A 105 18.07 -0.51 -5.20
C GLN A 105 19.02 0.43 -5.97
N LYS A 106 18.56 1.53 -6.60
CA LYS A 106 19.47 2.45 -7.31
C LYS A 106 20.43 3.24 -6.40
N ARG A 107 20.18 3.27 -5.08
CA ARG A 107 21.16 3.76 -4.09
C ARG A 107 22.16 2.68 -3.64
N ALA A 108 22.11 1.47 -4.21
CA ALA A 108 23.00 0.33 -3.92
C ALA A 108 24.42 0.44 -4.53
N LEU A 109 24.94 1.66 -4.70
CA LEU A 109 26.32 1.83 -5.11
C LEU A 109 27.32 1.71 -3.94
N ASP A 110 26.85 1.75 -2.68
CA ASP A 110 27.66 1.40 -1.52
C ASP A 110 27.42 -0.05 -1.12
N LYS A 111 28.37 -0.94 -1.47
CA LYS A 111 28.36 -2.37 -1.12
C LYS A 111 28.47 -2.63 0.39
N ASP A 112 28.77 -1.60 1.20
CA ASP A 112 29.06 -1.75 2.63
C ASP A 112 27.85 -1.48 3.53
N ARG A 113 26.71 -1.04 2.96
CA ARG A 113 25.54 -0.67 3.77
C ARG A 113 24.84 -1.88 4.36
N PRO A 114 24.36 -1.82 5.61
CA PRO A 114 23.61 -2.90 6.22
C PRO A 114 22.32 -3.18 5.44
N VAL A 115 21.96 -4.45 5.31
CA VAL A 115 20.69 -4.88 4.71
C VAL A 115 19.58 -4.86 5.75
N VAL A 116 18.39 -4.41 5.36
CA VAL A 116 17.18 -4.47 6.20
C VAL A 116 16.02 -5.08 5.43
N TYR A 117 15.47 -6.17 5.97
CA TYR A 117 14.21 -6.74 5.56
C TYR A 117 13.05 -5.97 6.17
N VAL A 118 12.03 -5.66 5.36
CA VAL A 118 10.78 -5.06 5.84
C VAL A 118 9.63 -6.01 5.55
N LEU A 119 9.06 -6.58 6.61
CA LEU A 119 7.93 -7.50 6.54
C LEU A 119 6.63 -6.77 6.93
N PRO A 120 5.62 -6.78 6.05
CA PRO A 120 4.33 -6.20 6.37
C PRO A 120 3.53 -7.10 7.33
N GLY A 121 2.39 -6.57 7.82
CA GLY A 121 1.40 -7.33 8.58
C GLY A 121 0.45 -8.15 7.70
N THR A 122 -0.56 -8.75 8.34
CA THR A 122 -1.67 -9.42 7.65
C THR A 122 -2.30 -8.50 6.62
N MET A 123 -2.59 -9.02 5.42
CA MET A 123 -3.15 -8.23 4.31
C MET A 123 -2.28 -7.06 3.84
N GLY A 124 -1.03 -6.98 4.29
CA GLY A 124 -0.10 -5.90 4.01
C GLY A 124 0.71 -6.06 2.71
N SER A 125 0.52 -7.16 1.97
CA SER A 125 1.16 -7.44 0.68
C SER A 125 0.12 -7.48 -0.43
N HIS A 126 0.43 -6.87 -1.57
CA HIS A 126 -0.30 -7.12 -2.81
C HIS A 126 -0.16 -8.59 -3.22
N LEU A 127 -1.26 -9.18 -3.68
CA LEU A 127 -1.34 -10.54 -4.20
C LEU A 127 -1.82 -10.47 -5.65
N LYS A 128 -1.18 -11.26 -6.50
CA LYS A 128 -1.57 -11.43 -7.91
C LYS A 128 -1.90 -12.88 -8.21
N VAL A 129 -2.77 -13.11 -9.20
CA VAL A 129 -3.07 -14.42 -9.77
C VAL A 129 -2.60 -14.40 -11.22
N GLY A 130 -1.61 -15.24 -11.55
CA GLY A 130 -0.86 -15.07 -12.80
C GLY A 130 -0.19 -13.70 -12.87
N ASP A 131 -0.59 -12.89 -13.85
CA ASP A 131 -0.12 -11.50 -14.01
C ASP A 131 -1.12 -10.44 -13.56
N ASN A 132 -2.29 -10.85 -13.08
CA ASN A 132 -3.31 -9.91 -12.63
C ASN A 132 -3.20 -9.65 -11.12
N ARG A 133 -2.94 -8.40 -10.72
CA ARG A 133 -3.03 -8.01 -9.30
C ARG A 133 -4.49 -8.08 -8.89
N VAL A 134 -4.77 -8.76 -7.77
CA VAL A 134 -6.15 -8.92 -7.26
C VAL A 134 -6.33 -8.21 -5.92
N TRP A 135 -5.36 -8.34 -5.00
CA TRP A 135 -5.49 -7.70 -3.69
C TRP A 135 -5.16 -6.20 -3.76
N LEU A 136 -6.13 -5.40 -3.31
CA LEU A 136 -6.19 -3.94 -3.48
C LEU A 136 -6.09 -3.48 -4.95
N ASP A 137 -6.46 -4.35 -5.89
CA ASP A 137 -6.89 -3.92 -7.22
C ASP A 137 -8.38 -3.57 -7.14
N LYS A 138 -8.68 -2.29 -7.34
CA LYS A 138 -10.01 -1.71 -7.06
C LYS A 138 -11.08 -2.23 -8.02
N TRP A 139 -10.70 -2.56 -9.26
CA TRP A 139 -11.60 -3.07 -10.29
C TRP A 139 -11.90 -4.54 -10.06
N ASP A 140 -10.86 -5.31 -9.72
CA ASP A 140 -11.01 -6.73 -9.47
C ASP A 140 -11.81 -7.00 -8.17
N LEU A 141 -11.56 -6.24 -7.10
CA LEU A 141 -12.36 -6.32 -5.88
C LEU A 141 -13.83 -5.93 -6.12
N ALA A 142 -14.13 -5.02 -7.05
CA ALA A 142 -15.50 -4.60 -7.38
C ALA A 142 -16.33 -5.68 -8.10
N MET A 143 -15.66 -6.65 -8.74
CA MET A 143 -16.27 -7.70 -9.57
C MET A 143 -16.21 -9.08 -8.88
N GLY A 144 -16.21 -9.12 -7.55
CA GLY A 144 -16.13 -10.38 -6.80
C GLY A 144 -14.71 -10.99 -6.73
N GLY A 145 -13.67 -10.18 -6.92
CA GLY A 145 -12.27 -10.62 -7.02
C GLY A 145 -11.74 -11.31 -5.77
N LEU A 146 -12.35 -11.14 -4.60
CA LEU A 146 -11.96 -11.90 -3.40
C LEU A 146 -12.20 -13.41 -3.60
N LYS A 147 -13.17 -13.81 -4.44
CA LYS A 147 -13.37 -15.22 -4.80
C LYS A 147 -12.17 -15.81 -5.55
N LYS A 148 -11.39 -14.98 -6.25
CA LYS A 148 -10.13 -15.39 -6.89
C LYS A 148 -8.99 -15.59 -5.89
N LEU A 149 -9.13 -15.04 -4.67
CA LEU A 149 -8.18 -15.17 -3.57
C LEU A 149 -8.59 -16.22 -2.53
N LYS A 150 -9.48 -17.17 -2.87
CA LYS A 150 -9.69 -18.34 -2.01
C LYS A 150 -8.36 -19.01 -1.68
N VAL A 151 -8.23 -19.56 -0.48
CA VAL A 151 -7.00 -20.27 -0.05
C VAL A 151 -6.67 -21.44 -1.01
N THR A 152 -7.69 -22.01 -1.66
CA THR A 152 -7.57 -23.07 -2.66
C THR A 152 -7.26 -22.58 -4.08
N ALA A 153 -7.18 -21.27 -4.30
CA ALA A 153 -6.89 -20.71 -5.62
C ALA A 153 -5.45 -21.05 -6.02
N ALA A 154 -5.29 -21.53 -7.25
CA ALA A 154 -3.97 -21.82 -7.82
C ALA A 154 -3.27 -20.52 -8.25
N ASP A 155 -1.95 -20.57 -8.28
CA ASP A 155 -1.08 -19.53 -8.84
C ASP A 155 -1.22 -18.12 -8.25
N VAL A 156 -1.53 -18.04 -6.96
CA VAL A 156 -1.49 -16.77 -6.24
C VAL A 156 -0.07 -16.51 -5.73
N ARG A 157 0.46 -15.31 -6.01
CA ARG A 157 1.81 -14.93 -5.63
C ARG A 157 1.83 -13.57 -4.95
N PRO A 158 2.61 -13.41 -3.88
CA PRO A 158 2.87 -12.08 -3.33
C PRO A 158 3.74 -11.28 -4.30
N GLU A 159 3.46 -9.99 -4.40
CA GLU A 159 4.21 -9.08 -5.28
C GLU A 159 5.10 -8.14 -4.46
N LYS A 160 4.49 -7.33 -3.58
CA LYS A 160 5.17 -6.29 -2.81
C LYS A 160 4.33 -5.81 -1.62
N PRO A 161 4.93 -5.22 -0.57
CA PRO A 161 4.19 -4.52 0.46
C PRO A 161 3.37 -3.36 -0.13
N ILE A 162 2.22 -3.08 0.48
CA ILE A 162 1.30 -2.03 0.02
C ILE A 162 1.93 -0.64 0.25
N GLY A 163 1.94 0.19 -0.81
CA GLY A 163 2.64 1.47 -0.78
C GLY A 163 2.15 2.43 0.30
N SER A 164 0.83 2.62 0.41
CA SER A 164 0.22 3.53 1.37
C SER A 164 0.56 3.25 2.84
N GLY A 165 0.97 2.02 3.18
CA GLY A 165 1.35 1.65 4.54
C GLY A 165 2.86 1.64 4.80
N TYR A 166 3.66 1.27 3.79
CA TYR A 166 5.08 0.93 4.00
C TYR A 166 6.07 1.82 3.24
N HIS A 167 5.61 2.63 2.28
CA HIS A 167 6.49 3.43 1.42
C HIS A 167 7.38 4.38 2.22
N ALA A 168 6.78 5.20 3.10
CA ALA A 168 7.52 6.19 3.89
C ALA A 168 8.59 5.55 4.80
N LEU A 169 8.26 4.40 5.42
CA LEU A 169 9.21 3.65 6.24
C LEU A 169 10.39 3.13 5.40
N MET A 170 10.11 2.51 4.25
CA MET A 170 11.15 1.97 3.39
C MET A 170 12.00 3.07 2.76
N GLU A 171 11.41 4.21 2.43
CA GLU A 171 12.15 5.39 1.98
C GLU A 171 13.09 5.94 3.04
N TYR A 172 12.61 6.08 4.28
CA TYR A 172 13.45 6.46 5.40
C TYR A 172 14.62 5.49 5.61
N LEU A 173 14.34 4.18 5.66
CA LEU A 173 15.37 3.16 5.83
C LEU A 173 16.37 3.13 4.67
N SER A 174 15.94 3.44 3.44
CA SER A 174 16.80 3.49 2.25
C SER A 174 17.84 4.62 2.27
N GLN A 175 17.81 5.49 3.27
CA GLN A 175 18.84 6.51 3.48
C GLN A 175 20.11 5.90 4.10
N SER A 176 19.98 4.87 4.94
CA SER A 176 21.11 4.20 5.62
C SER A 176 21.27 2.70 5.31
N HIS A 177 20.22 2.02 4.86
CA HIS A 177 20.23 0.57 4.60
C HIS A 177 19.98 0.24 3.13
N GLN A 178 20.40 -0.96 2.72
CA GLN A 178 19.81 -1.61 1.55
C GLN A 178 18.49 -2.27 1.99
N VAL A 179 17.37 -1.77 1.49
CA VAL A 179 16.04 -2.24 1.88
C VAL A 179 15.60 -3.39 0.99
N ILE A 180 15.20 -4.50 1.61
CA ILE A 180 14.58 -5.66 0.97
C ILE A 180 13.11 -5.73 1.45
N PRO A 181 12.14 -5.27 0.64
CA PRO A 181 10.73 -5.49 0.93
C PRO A 181 10.43 -6.98 0.81
N PHE A 182 9.86 -7.59 1.86
CA PHE A 182 9.50 -9.00 1.85
C PHE A 182 7.99 -9.16 1.89
N ALA A 183 7.39 -9.28 0.70
CA ALA A 183 5.99 -9.62 0.55
C ALA A 183 5.78 -11.13 0.71
N TYR A 184 4.68 -11.51 1.35
CA TYR A 184 4.30 -12.90 1.52
C TYR A 184 2.79 -13.07 1.37
N ASP A 185 2.38 -14.29 1.03
CA ASP A 185 0.96 -14.62 0.89
C ASP A 185 0.33 -14.75 2.28
N TRP A 186 -0.31 -13.67 2.71
CA TRP A 186 -0.94 -13.55 4.03
C TRP A 186 -2.17 -14.45 4.23
N ARG A 187 -2.60 -15.17 3.18
CA ARG A 187 -3.70 -16.15 3.24
C ARG A 187 -3.23 -17.53 3.70
N LEU A 188 -1.95 -17.82 3.49
CA LEU A 188 -1.33 -19.10 3.80
C LEU A 188 -0.94 -19.18 5.27
N SER A 189 -0.57 -20.39 5.70
CA SER A 189 -0.11 -20.61 7.07
C SER A 189 1.18 -19.81 7.36
N LEU A 190 1.40 -19.49 8.64
CA LEU A 190 2.65 -18.86 9.08
C LEU A 190 3.86 -19.73 8.75
N THR A 191 3.71 -21.06 8.75
CA THR A 191 4.77 -22.02 8.40
C THR A 191 5.22 -21.86 6.95
N GLU A 192 4.29 -21.71 6.01
CA GLU A 192 4.61 -21.49 4.59
C GLU A 192 5.30 -20.15 4.38
N SER A 193 4.77 -19.09 5.00
CA SER A 193 5.39 -17.76 4.94
C SER A 193 6.79 -17.74 5.58
N ALA A 194 6.98 -18.49 6.66
CA ALA A 194 8.26 -18.64 7.35
C ALA A 194 9.29 -19.40 6.50
N ALA A 195 8.86 -20.45 5.79
CA ALA A 195 9.72 -21.20 4.87
C ALA A 195 10.17 -20.31 3.70
N ALA A 196 9.30 -19.47 3.16
CA ALA A 196 9.66 -18.49 2.12
C ALA A 196 10.66 -17.44 2.65
N LEU A 197 10.45 -16.95 3.87
CA LEU A 197 11.37 -16.00 4.51
C LEU A 197 12.75 -16.63 4.74
N ARG A 198 12.79 -17.87 5.25
CA ARG A 198 14.02 -18.64 5.48
C ARG A 198 14.85 -18.69 4.20
N LYS A 199 14.23 -19.12 3.09
CA LYS A 199 14.90 -19.23 1.79
C LYS A 199 15.46 -17.89 1.33
N SER A 200 14.68 -16.81 1.43
CA SER A 200 15.16 -15.48 1.04
C SER A 200 16.33 -14.99 1.89
N LEU A 201 16.30 -15.25 3.21
CA LEU A 201 17.40 -14.90 4.10
C LEU A 201 18.64 -15.75 3.83
N GLU A 202 18.50 -17.04 3.53
CA GLU A 202 19.62 -17.91 3.12
C GLU A 202 20.33 -17.35 1.89
N GLU A 203 19.57 -17.08 0.82
CA GLU A 203 20.09 -16.50 -0.42
C GLU A 203 20.83 -15.17 -0.16
N THR A 204 20.27 -14.33 0.71
CA THR A 204 20.91 -13.06 1.08
C THR A 204 22.17 -13.26 1.91
N LEU A 205 22.16 -14.16 2.90
CA LEU A 205 23.33 -14.43 3.74
C LEU A 205 24.47 -15.09 2.97
N GLU A 206 24.17 -15.80 1.88
CA GLU A 206 25.15 -16.38 0.95
C GLU A 206 25.74 -15.34 0.00
N ALA A 207 24.94 -14.35 -0.44
CA ALA A 207 25.38 -13.31 -1.36
C ALA A 207 26.21 -12.19 -0.68
N LEU A 208 26.06 -11.98 0.64
CA LEU A 208 26.70 -10.87 1.35
C LEU A 208 27.98 -11.32 2.10
N PRO A 209 29.06 -10.50 2.09
CA PRO A 209 30.21 -10.68 2.98
C PRO A 209 29.76 -10.83 4.43
N SER A 210 30.41 -11.70 5.22
CA SER A 210 30.01 -12.01 6.60
C SER A 210 29.88 -10.78 7.51
N GLU A 211 30.60 -9.70 7.18
CA GLU A 211 30.71 -8.51 8.04
C GLU A 211 29.52 -7.56 7.83
N GLN A 212 28.79 -7.73 6.74
CA GLN A 212 27.66 -6.89 6.41
C GLN A 212 26.45 -7.25 7.28
N ALA A 213 25.95 -6.29 8.05
CA ALA A 213 24.84 -6.54 8.97
C ALA A 213 23.54 -6.81 8.19
N VAL A 214 22.78 -7.82 8.63
CA VAL A 214 21.42 -8.10 8.15
C VAL A 214 20.44 -7.84 9.28
N ARG A 215 19.41 -7.04 9.02
CA ARG A 215 18.41 -6.61 10.00
C ARG A 215 17.02 -6.94 9.50
N ILE A 216 16.07 -7.07 10.42
CA ILE A 216 14.67 -7.38 10.12
C ILE A 216 13.79 -6.38 10.88
N VAL A 217 12.89 -5.72 10.16
CA VAL A 217 11.80 -4.92 10.70
C VAL A 217 10.51 -5.59 10.27
N ALA A 218 9.73 -6.07 11.23
CA ALA A 218 8.51 -6.80 10.93
C ALA A 218 7.31 -6.18 11.65
N HIS A 219 6.27 -5.86 10.89
CA HIS A 219 5.05 -5.27 11.40
C HIS A 219 3.97 -6.33 11.64
N SER A 220 3.28 -6.26 12.78
CA SER A 220 2.12 -7.09 13.12
C SER A 220 2.43 -8.58 12.88
N MET A 221 1.61 -9.29 12.09
CA MET A 221 1.79 -10.70 11.75
C MET A 221 3.14 -11.02 11.09
N GLY A 222 3.79 -10.06 10.42
CA GLY A 222 5.13 -10.26 9.87
C GLY A 222 6.14 -10.66 10.95
N GLY A 223 6.00 -10.16 12.19
CA GLY A 223 6.86 -10.59 13.29
C GLY A 223 6.60 -12.04 13.72
N LEU A 224 5.36 -12.53 13.59
CA LEU A 224 5.04 -13.94 13.81
C LEU A 224 5.65 -14.83 12.72
N VAL A 225 5.73 -14.35 11.47
CA VAL A 225 6.42 -15.06 10.38
C VAL A 225 7.90 -15.29 10.72
N VAL A 226 8.59 -14.24 11.20
CA VAL A 226 10.00 -14.36 11.64
C VAL A 226 10.12 -15.31 12.83
N ARG A 227 9.25 -15.19 13.83
CA ARG A 227 9.27 -16.09 15.01
C ARG A 227 8.99 -17.54 14.63
N MET A 228 8.07 -17.79 13.70
CA MET A 228 7.76 -19.12 13.19
C MET A 228 8.96 -19.71 12.44
N MET A 229 9.68 -18.90 11.67
CA MET A 229 10.92 -19.31 11.04
C MET A 229 11.94 -19.76 12.09
N ILE A 230 12.20 -18.94 13.12
CA ILE A 230 13.15 -19.27 14.20
C ILE A 230 12.75 -20.55 14.95
N ALA A 231 11.45 -20.88 14.99
CA ALA A 231 10.95 -22.04 15.71
C ALA A 231 11.26 -23.38 15.02
N THR A 232 11.59 -23.39 13.71
CA THR A 232 12.01 -24.62 13.01
C THR A 232 13.51 -24.86 13.15
N GLU A 233 13.96 -26.10 12.93
CA GLU A 233 15.38 -26.45 13.01
C GLU A 233 16.19 -25.72 11.92
N GLU A 234 15.71 -25.76 10.68
CA GLU A 234 16.37 -25.11 9.55
C GLU A 234 16.38 -23.59 9.71
N GLY A 235 15.28 -23.01 10.19
CA GLY A 235 15.20 -21.56 10.40
C GLY A 235 16.05 -21.09 11.58
N ARG A 236 16.26 -21.94 12.60
CA ARG A 236 17.21 -21.66 13.69
C ARG A 236 18.65 -21.55 13.18
N GLN A 237 19.06 -22.43 12.26
CA GLN A 237 20.40 -22.37 11.65
C GLN A 237 20.62 -21.05 10.88
N VAL A 238 19.61 -20.59 10.13
CA VAL A 238 19.64 -19.29 9.43
C VAL A 238 19.67 -18.14 10.43
N TRP A 239 18.87 -18.22 11.49
CA TRP A 239 18.84 -17.23 12.55
C TRP A 239 20.19 -17.10 13.28
N ASP A 240 20.85 -18.21 13.59
CA ASP A 240 22.15 -18.23 14.24
C ASP A 240 23.22 -17.59 13.34
N ARG A 241 23.24 -17.93 12.05
CA ARG A 241 24.10 -17.26 11.05
C ARG A 241 23.86 -15.76 10.98
N LEU A 242 22.60 -15.32 11.03
CA LEU A 242 22.26 -13.90 11.07
C LEU A 242 22.78 -13.25 12.36
N CYS A 243 22.62 -13.89 13.51
CA CYS A 243 23.03 -13.37 14.82
C CYS A 243 24.56 -13.28 15.00
N GLN A 244 25.33 -14.07 14.26
CA GLN A 244 26.79 -13.97 14.23
C GLN A 244 27.30 -12.67 13.57
N ARG A 245 26.47 -12.00 12.76
CA ARG A 245 26.84 -10.76 12.08
C ARG A 245 26.76 -9.58 13.04
N ALA A 246 27.84 -8.80 13.12
CA ALA A 246 27.88 -7.61 13.95
C ALA A 246 26.77 -6.61 13.54
N GLY A 247 25.95 -6.16 14.50
CA GLY A 247 24.86 -5.24 14.23
C GLY A 247 23.58 -5.85 13.64
N ALA A 248 23.45 -7.19 13.67
CA ALA A 248 22.20 -7.88 13.40
C ALA A 248 21.10 -7.45 14.40
N ARG A 249 19.88 -7.22 13.90
CA ARG A 249 18.74 -6.74 14.69
C ARG A 249 17.44 -7.32 14.16
N PHE A 250 16.51 -7.62 15.07
CA PHE A 250 15.12 -7.92 14.75
C PHE A 250 14.21 -6.99 15.55
N ILE A 251 13.39 -6.21 14.85
CA ILE A 251 12.45 -5.25 15.41
C ILE A 251 11.04 -5.72 15.07
N MET A 252 10.19 -5.82 16.10
CA MET A 252 8.79 -6.20 16.00
C MET A 252 7.91 -4.99 16.27
N LEU A 253 7.19 -4.52 15.26
CA LEU A 253 6.26 -3.39 15.37
C LEU A 253 4.86 -3.93 15.61
N GLY A 254 4.38 -3.87 16.86
CA GLY A 254 3.00 -4.27 17.19
C GLY A 254 2.69 -5.75 16.91
N THR A 255 3.68 -6.64 17.01
CA THR A 255 3.47 -8.07 16.73
C THR A 255 2.59 -8.74 17.80
N PRO A 256 1.47 -9.38 17.41
CA PRO A 256 0.53 -10.00 18.35
C PRO A 256 1.04 -11.36 18.85
N ASN A 257 2.06 -11.34 19.73
CA ASN A 257 2.73 -12.56 20.22
C ASN A 257 1.79 -13.55 20.94
N GLY A 258 0.70 -13.06 21.53
CA GLY A 258 -0.35 -13.87 22.18
C GLY A 258 -1.64 -13.95 21.38
N GLY A 259 -1.63 -13.58 20.09
CA GLY A 259 -2.83 -13.43 19.27
C GLY A 259 -3.50 -12.05 19.41
N SER A 260 -4.65 -11.89 18.77
CA SER A 260 -5.42 -10.64 18.75
C SER A 260 -6.92 -10.91 18.72
N HIS A 261 -7.68 -10.21 19.57
CA HIS A 261 -9.15 -10.26 19.56
C HIS A 261 -9.75 -9.72 18.26
N ALA A 262 -9.02 -8.92 17.49
CA ALA A 262 -9.45 -8.46 16.17
C ALA A 262 -9.70 -9.65 15.22
N ILE A 263 -8.93 -10.73 15.33
CA ILE A 263 -9.13 -11.93 14.52
C ILE A 263 -10.46 -12.61 14.86
N THR A 264 -10.84 -12.65 16.14
CA THR A 264 -12.17 -13.13 16.55
C THR A 264 -13.27 -12.26 15.96
N ALA A 265 -13.11 -10.93 15.99
CA ALA A 265 -14.06 -10.01 15.37
C ALA A 265 -14.17 -10.21 13.85
N MET A 266 -13.05 -10.46 13.17
CA MET A 266 -13.01 -10.78 11.75
C MET A 266 -13.78 -12.06 11.43
N LEU A 267 -13.52 -13.15 12.18
CA LEU A 267 -14.21 -14.43 12.01
C LEU A 267 -15.73 -14.33 12.28
N MET A 268 -16.15 -13.41 13.14
CA MET A 268 -17.56 -13.13 13.40
C MET A 268 -18.20 -12.13 12.42
N GLY A 269 -17.46 -11.63 11.42
CA GLY A 269 -17.97 -10.59 10.49
C GLY A 269 -18.26 -9.25 11.16
N ARG A 270 -17.60 -8.97 12.28
CA ARG A 270 -17.77 -7.74 13.09
C ARG A 270 -16.63 -6.75 12.91
N ASP A 271 -15.54 -7.18 12.31
CA ASP A 271 -14.41 -6.32 12.01
C ASP A 271 -14.78 -5.28 10.94
N PRO A 272 -14.44 -3.99 11.12
CA PRO A 272 -14.77 -2.92 10.18
C PRO A 272 -14.22 -3.15 8.77
N LEU A 273 -13.00 -3.69 8.65
CA LEU A 273 -12.38 -3.95 7.35
C LEU A 273 -13.10 -5.10 6.64
N VAL A 274 -13.45 -6.18 7.34
CA VAL A 274 -14.24 -7.28 6.77
C VAL A 274 -15.61 -6.81 6.30
N ARG A 275 -16.30 -5.98 7.10
CA ARG A 275 -17.60 -5.40 6.72
C ARG A 275 -17.51 -4.49 5.50
N MET A 276 -16.43 -3.71 5.40
CA MET A 276 -16.19 -2.87 4.25
C MET A 276 -15.93 -3.72 2.99
N LEU A 277 -15.11 -4.77 3.09
CA LEU A 277 -14.81 -5.66 1.96
C LEU A 277 -16.07 -6.38 1.46
N ASP A 278 -16.94 -6.85 2.35
CA ASP A 278 -18.22 -7.48 2.00
C ASP A 278 -19.13 -6.54 1.19
N LEU A 279 -19.12 -5.25 1.50
CA LEU A 279 -19.88 -4.25 0.73
C LEU A 279 -19.25 -3.93 -0.64
N LEU A 280 -17.96 -4.20 -0.81
CA LEU A 280 -17.21 -3.89 -2.03
C LEU A 280 -17.12 -5.06 -3.01
N ASP A 281 -17.20 -6.30 -2.52
CA ASP A 281 -17.07 -7.57 -3.27
C ASP A 281 -18.43 -8.07 -3.79
N VAL A 282 -18.98 -7.38 -4.79
CA VAL A 282 -20.29 -7.70 -5.43
C VAL A 282 -20.15 -8.80 -6.48
#